data_AF-A0A837HNQ0-F1
#
_entry.id   AF-A0A837HNQ0-F1
#
_cell.length_a   1.000
_cell.length_b   1.000
_cell.length_c   1.000
_cell.angle_alpha   90.00
_cell.angle_beta   90.00
_cell.angle_gamma   90.00
#
_symmetry.space_group_name_H-M   'P 1'
#
loop_
_entity.id
_entity.type
_entity.pdbx_description
1 polymer ?
#
loop_
_entity_poly.entity_id
_entity_poly.type
_entity_poly.pdbx_seq_one_letter_code
_entity_poly.pdbx_strand_id
1 'polypeptide(L)'
;MCSMYWNLNTKLKCPNCGKSSLWNLQTHFLGDYGSCLNEYKLKEKVNELSNTSVTLDGKNDNFIGDCPNCDKFFDLGAEIVDGKVEKVFFTKCGLKVFKIAQNGLNSW
;
A
#
# COMPACT_ATOMS: atom_id res chain seq x y z
N MET A 1 -0.30 -18.90 -14.55
CA MET A 1 0.53 -19.03 -13.34
C MET A 1 0.06 -17.92 -12.40
N CYS A 2 -0.41 -18.24 -11.19
CA CYS A 2 -0.77 -17.21 -10.20
C CYS A 2 0.51 -16.63 -9.61
N SER A 3 0.57 -15.31 -9.51
CA SER A 3 1.72 -14.60 -8.95
C SER A 3 1.80 -14.77 -7.43
N MET A 4 3.01 -14.62 -6.87
CA MET A 4 3.28 -14.73 -5.43
C MET A 4 3.05 -13.39 -4.73
N TYR A 5 1.80 -12.92 -4.69
CA TYR A 5 1.37 -11.72 -3.96
C TYR A 5 0.02 -11.97 -3.30
N TRP A 6 -0.39 -11.12 -2.37
CA TRP A 6 -1.75 -11.09 -1.83
C TRP A 6 -2.26 -9.65 -1.74
N ASN A 7 -3.57 -9.48 -1.58
CA ASN A 7 -4.21 -8.17 -1.64
C ASN A 7 -4.82 -7.74 -0.30
N LEU A 8 -4.82 -6.43 -0.05
CA LEU A 8 -5.43 -5.78 1.10
C LEU A 8 -6.38 -4.67 0.63
N ASN A 9 -7.65 -4.84 0.94
CA ASN A 9 -8.69 -3.83 0.72
C ASN A 9 -8.79 -2.91 1.93
N THR A 10 -8.48 -1.63 1.77
CA THR A 10 -8.55 -0.65 2.87
C THR A 10 -8.96 0.75 2.42
N LYS A 11 -9.61 1.50 3.32
CA LYS A 11 -10.02 2.89 3.03
C LYS A 11 -8.85 3.83 3.29
N LEU A 12 -8.44 4.57 2.26
CA LEU A 12 -7.36 5.56 2.35
C LEU A 12 -7.80 6.90 1.76
N LYS A 13 -7.26 7.97 2.34
CA LYS A 13 -7.35 9.33 1.78
C LYS A 13 -6.15 9.56 0.86
N CYS A 14 -6.41 9.81 -0.41
CA CYS A 14 -5.36 10.08 -1.38
C CYS A 14 -4.67 11.42 -1.08
N PRO A 15 -3.33 11.48 -0.95
CA PRO A 15 -2.61 12.74 -0.76
C PRO A 15 -2.59 13.60 -2.04
N ASN A 16 -2.90 13.03 -3.22
CA ASN A 16 -2.97 13.78 -4.48
C ASN A 16 -4.28 14.52 -4.69
N CYS A 17 -5.39 13.80 -4.67
CA CYS A 17 -6.71 14.36 -4.97
C CYS A 17 -7.56 14.62 -3.73
N GLY A 18 -7.05 14.28 -2.52
CA GLY A 18 -7.74 14.50 -1.25
C GLY A 18 -8.94 13.59 -0.99
N LYS A 19 -9.37 12.77 -1.96
CA LYS A 19 -10.55 11.90 -1.83
C LYS A 19 -10.24 10.65 -1.01
N SER A 20 -11.19 10.27 -0.15
CA SER A 20 -11.18 9.00 0.57
C SER A 20 -11.96 7.94 -0.21
N SER A 21 -11.35 6.78 -0.43
CA SER A 21 -11.95 5.66 -1.19
C SER A 21 -11.43 4.31 -0.69
N LEU A 22 -12.05 3.22 -1.12
CA LEU A 22 -11.54 1.86 -0.90
C LEU A 22 -10.45 1.56 -1.95
N TRP A 23 -9.25 1.23 -1.49
CA TRP A 23 -8.11 0.88 -2.33
C TRP A 23 -7.86 -0.63 -2.22
N ASN A 24 -7.49 -1.24 -3.34
CA ASN A 24 -6.96 -2.59 -3.39
C ASN A 24 -5.43 -2.47 -3.47
N LEU A 25 -4.77 -2.85 -2.39
CA LEU A 25 -3.31 -2.78 -2.26
C LEU A 25 -2.73 -4.18 -2.45
N GLN A 26 -1.57 -4.27 -3.08
CA GLN A 26 -0.89 -5.54 -3.34
C GLN A 26 0.48 -5.56 -2.68
N THR A 27 0.89 -6.70 -2.12
CA THR A 27 2.27 -6.91 -1.66
C THR A 27 2.74 -8.32 -2.00
N HIS A 28 4.04 -8.45 -2.28
CA HIS A 28 4.71 -9.74 -2.45
C HIS A 28 5.20 -10.33 -1.13
N PHE A 29 5.08 -9.59 -0.02
CA PHE A 29 5.63 -9.99 1.26
C PHE A 29 5.03 -11.31 1.75
N LEU A 30 5.86 -12.36 1.76
CA LEU A 30 5.45 -13.73 2.11
C LEU A 30 4.31 -14.31 1.25
N GLY A 31 4.04 -13.73 0.07
CA GLY A 31 3.10 -14.30 -0.88
C GLY A 31 3.58 -15.64 -1.43
N ASP A 32 2.67 -16.58 -1.65
CA ASP A 32 2.95 -17.88 -2.25
C ASP A 32 2.10 -18.09 -3.53
N TYR A 33 2.38 -19.14 -4.29
CA TYR A 33 1.56 -19.52 -5.43
C TYR A 33 0.11 -19.76 -5.01
N GLY A 34 -0.81 -19.00 -5.59
CA GLY A 34 -2.23 -19.04 -5.24
C GLY A 34 -2.68 -17.87 -4.38
N SER A 35 -1.76 -17.22 -3.65
CA SER A 35 -2.07 -16.06 -2.81
C SER A 35 -2.68 -14.89 -3.58
N CYS A 36 -2.45 -14.81 -4.90
CA CYS A 36 -2.94 -13.71 -5.73
C CYS A 36 -4.48 -13.60 -5.76
N LEU A 37 -5.17 -14.67 -5.36
CA LEU A 37 -6.63 -14.73 -5.27
C LEU A 37 -7.16 -14.29 -3.90
N ASN A 38 -6.29 -14.09 -2.92
CA ASN A 38 -6.69 -13.71 -1.57
C ASN A 38 -6.85 -12.19 -1.45
N GLU A 39 -7.95 -11.78 -0.81
CA GLU A 39 -8.27 -10.39 -0.53
C GLU A 39 -8.62 -10.23 0.95
N TYR A 40 -7.83 -9.44 1.67
CA TYR A 40 -7.99 -9.25 3.11
C TYR A 40 -8.42 -7.82 3.44
N LYS A 41 -8.88 -7.61 4.68
CA LYS A 41 -9.14 -6.27 5.25
C LYS A 41 -8.14 -5.96 6.37
N LEU A 42 -8.04 -4.69 6.74
CA LEU A 42 -7.27 -4.30 7.94
C LEU A 42 -7.76 -5.09 9.17
N LYS A 43 -6.81 -5.47 10.02
CA LYS A 43 -7.01 -6.22 11.28
C LYS A 43 -7.53 -7.65 11.11
N GLU A 44 -7.67 -8.12 9.87
CA GLU A 44 -7.94 -9.50 9.55
C GLU A 44 -6.64 -10.32 9.63
N LYS A 45 -6.75 -11.60 10.04
CA LYS A 45 -5.63 -12.53 9.97
C LYS A 45 -5.36 -12.88 8.51
N VAL A 46 -4.12 -12.67 8.08
CA VAL A 46 -3.65 -12.99 6.74
C VAL A 46 -2.97 -14.36 6.79
N ASN A 47 -3.36 -15.27 5.89
CA ASN A 47 -2.89 -16.65 5.92
C ASN A 47 -1.37 -16.72 5.70
N GLU A 48 -0.87 -15.91 4.77
CA GLU A 48 0.54 -15.77 4.40
C GLU A 48 1.42 -15.31 5.57
N LEU A 49 0.86 -14.53 6.51
CA LEU A 49 1.64 -13.90 7.57
C LEU A 49 1.78 -14.76 8.83
N SER A 50 0.96 -15.80 9.02
CA SER A 50 0.98 -16.64 10.23
C SER A 50 0.93 -15.82 11.54
N ASN A 51 2.03 -15.77 12.31
CA ASN A 51 2.18 -14.96 13.53
C ASN A 51 3.29 -13.89 13.40
N THR A 52 3.61 -13.50 12.17
CA THR A 52 4.65 -12.51 11.87
C THR A 52 4.28 -11.14 12.44
N SER A 53 5.27 -10.44 12.99
CA SER A 53 5.17 -9.03 13.39
C SER A 53 6.34 -8.26 12.77
N VAL A 54 6.05 -7.28 11.91
CA VAL A 54 7.05 -6.55 11.13
C VAL A 54 6.50 -5.23 10.61
N THR A 55 7.37 -4.27 10.34
CA THR A 55 7.03 -3.06 9.60
C THR A 55 7.56 -3.17 8.16
N LEU A 56 6.66 -3.04 7.19
CA LEU A 56 7.00 -2.85 5.79
C LEU A 56 7.18 -1.35 5.56
N ASP A 57 8.39 -0.90 5.28
CA ASP A 57 8.75 0.52 5.13
C ASP A 57 9.36 0.86 3.76
N GLY A 58 9.33 -0.09 2.82
CA GLY A 58 9.97 -0.01 1.51
C GLY A 58 11.42 -0.47 1.47
N LYS A 59 12.07 -0.81 2.59
CA LYS A 59 13.40 -1.44 2.57
C LYS A 59 13.33 -2.95 2.39
N ASN A 60 12.39 -3.59 3.07
CA ASN A 60 12.19 -5.04 2.98
C ASN A 60 11.13 -5.37 1.92
N ASP A 61 9.99 -4.70 2.01
CA ASP A 61 8.86 -4.81 1.09
C ASP A 61 7.94 -3.60 1.27
N ASN A 62 6.94 -3.48 0.42
CA ASN A 62 5.88 -2.50 0.48
C ASN A 62 4.56 -3.07 -0.06
N PHE A 63 3.49 -2.32 0.20
CA PHE A 63 2.30 -2.40 -0.61
C PHE A 63 2.41 -1.43 -1.78
N ILE A 64 1.85 -1.82 -2.91
CA ILE A 64 1.62 -0.94 -4.05
C ILE A 64 0.12 -0.78 -4.26
N GLY A 65 -0.31 0.38 -4.75
CA GLY A 65 -1.71 0.59 -5.09
C GLY A 65 -1.95 1.91 -5.82
N ASP A 66 -2.94 1.89 -6.69
CA ASP A 66 -3.41 3.05 -7.44
C ASP A 66 -4.58 3.72 -6.74
N CYS A 67 -4.60 5.05 -6.77
CA CYS A 67 -5.75 5.79 -6.30
C CYS A 67 -6.94 5.60 -7.24
N PRO A 68 -8.08 5.04 -6.79
CA PRO A 68 -9.24 4.78 -7.66
C PRO A 68 -9.93 6.03 -8.23
N ASN A 69 -9.49 7.22 -7.82
CA ASN A 69 -10.09 8.49 -8.20
C ASN A 69 -9.23 9.34 -9.13
N CYS A 70 -7.92 9.09 -9.19
CA CYS A 70 -6.99 9.90 -9.97
C CYS A 70 -5.84 9.09 -10.58
N ASP A 71 -5.92 7.77 -10.47
CA ASP A 71 -5.02 6.78 -11.09
C ASP A 71 -3.54 6.96 -10.76
N LYS A 72 -3.24 7.75 -9.72
CA LYS A 72 -1.87 7.95 -9.25
C LYS A 72 -1.43 6.73 -8.46
N PHE A 73 -0.28 6.20 -8.84
CA PHE A 73 0.40 5.09 -8.20
C PHE A 73 1.11 5.52 -6.91
N PHE A 74 1.08 4.66 -5.90
CA PHE A 74 1.75 4.88 -4.62
C PHE A 74 2.39 3.61 -4.06
N ASP A 75 3.56 3.81 -3.43
CA ASP A 75 4.17 2.86 -2.51
C ASP A 75 3.72 3.16 -1.08
N LEU A 76 3.16 2.16 -0.41
CA LEU A 76 2.65 2.24 0.96
C LEU A 76 3.38 1.26 1.87
N GLY A 77 3.74 1.72 3.06
CA GLY A 77 4.22 0.88 4.14
C GLY A 77 3.06 0.34 4.97
N ALA A 78 3.36 -0.64 5.81
CA ALA A 78 2.38 -1.24 6.70
C ALA A 78 3.01 -1.68 8.03
N GLU A 79 2.21 -1.65 9.09
CA GLU A 79 2.52 -2.26 10.38
C GLU A 79 1.77 -3.58 10.47
N ILE A 80 2.50 -4.68 10.57
CA ILE A 80 1.97 -6.03 10.74
C ILE A 80 2.24 -6.46 12.18
N VAL A 81 1.21 -6.90 12.88
CA VAL A 81 1.30 -7.43 14.25
C VAL A 81 0.52 -8.73 14.32
N ASP A 82 1.18 -9.79 14.79
CA ASP A 82 0.61 -11.13 14.94
C ASP A 82 -0.19 -11.56 13.71
N GLY A 83 0.40 -11.48 12.52
CA GLY A 83 -0.19 -11.89 11.25
C GLY A 83 -1.37 -11.04 10.76
N LYS A 84 -1.57 -9.85 11.31
CA LYS A 84 -2.61 -8.90 10.89
C LYS A 84 -1.98 -7.60 10.42
N VAL A 85 -2.52 -7.01 9.36
CA VAL A 85 -2.17 -5.64 8.99
C VAL A 85 -2.95 -4.68 9.89
N GLU A 86 -2.25 -4.06 10.84
CA GLU A 86 -2.86 -3.11 11.78
C GLU A 86 -3.00 -1.72 11.17
N LYS A 87 -2.01 -1.28 10.41
CA LYS A 87 -1.97 0.06 9.79
C LYS A 87 -1.29 0.02 8.42
N VAL A 88 -1.67 0.98 7.57
CA VAL A 88 -1.03 1.28 6.28
C VAL A 88 -0.74 2.78 6.24
N PHE A 89 0.40 3.16 5.67
CA PHE A 89 0.85 4.56 5.59
C PHE A 89 1.60 4.84 4.29
N PHE A 90 1.54 6.07 3.78
CA PHE A 90 2.30 6.46 2.58
C PHE A 90 3.79 6.54 2.89
N THR A 91 4.62 5.90 2.06
CA THR A 91 6.08 6.02 2.20
C THR A 91 6.59 7.34 1.65
N LYS A 92 7.75 7.80 2.15
CA LYS A 92 8.40 9.03 1.65
C LYS A 92 8.78 8.95 0.17
N CYS A 93 9.02 7.75 -0.39
CA CYS A 93 9.27 7.58 -1.83
C CYS A 93 8.01 7.89 -2.66
N GLY A 94 6.84 7.38 -2.27
CA GLY A 94 5.57 7.68 -2.95
C GLY A 94 5.14 9.15 -2.87
N LEU A 95 5.61 9.89 -1.85
CA LEU A 95 5.31 11.31 -1.67
C LEU A 95 6.27 12.26 -2.42
N LYS A 96 7.40 11.78 -2.96
CA LYS A 96 8.37 12.64 -3.67
C LYS A 96 7.85 13.20 -4.99
N VAL A 97 6.88 12.54 -5.62
CA VAL A 97 6.26 13.01 -6.89
C VAL A 97 5.47 14.32 -6.71
N PHE A 98 5.24 14.77 -5.47
CA PHE A 98 4.44 15.97 -5.18
C PHE A 98 5.25 17.25 -5.02
N LYS A 99 6.56 17.15 -4.78
CA LYS A 99 7.38 18.34 -4.52
C LYS A 99 7.89 19.06 -5.77
N ILE A 100 7.61 18.56 -6.98
CA ILE A 100 8.11 19.17 -8.22
C ILE A 100 7.05 20.07 -8.91
N ALA A 101 5.78 20.07 -8.48
CA ALA A 101 4.71 20.82 -9.16
C ALA A 101 4.33 22.18 -8.53
N GLN A 102 5.12 22.74 -7.60
CA GLN A 102 4.79 24.02 -6.94
C GLN A 102 5.86 25.12 -7.01
N ASN A 103 6.98 24.92 -7.71
CA ASN A 103 8.02 25.95 -7.86
C ASN A 103 8.24 26.33 -9.33
N GLY A 104 7.19 26.78 -10.01
CA GLY A 104 7.29 27.13 -11.42
C GLY A 104 6.23 28.09 -11.94
N LEU A 105 5.77 29.06 -11.15
CA LEU A 105 5.06 30.24 -11.62
C LEU A 105 5.20 31.34 -10.55
N ASN A 106 6.32 32.04 -10.58
CA ASN A 106 6.45 33.42 -10.11
C ASN A 106 7.82 33.93 -10.56
N SER A 107 7.87 34.45 -11.79
CA SER A 107 8.91 35.35 -12.25
C SER A 107 8.28 36.36 -13.20
N TRP A 108 8.20 37.61 -12.70
CA TRP A 108 7.93 38.89 -13.36
C TRP A 108 6.51 39.16 -13.85
#